data_AF-A0A3B1A4N7-F1
#
_entry.id   AF-A0A3B1A4N7-F1
#
_cell.length_a   1.000
_cell.length_b   1.000
_cell.length_c   1.000
_cell.angle_alpha   90.00
_cell.angle_beta   90.00
_cell.angle_gamma   90.00
#
_symmetry.space_group_name_H-M   'P 1'
#
loop_
_entity.id
_entity.type
_entity.pdbx_description
1 polymer ?
#
loop_
_entity_poly.entity_id
_entity_poly.type
_entity_poly.pdbx_seq_one_letter_code
_entity_poly.pdbx_strand_id
1 'polypeptide(L)' 'MKLSCKQVSIKLSELQDTKLGFTDRFFMRIHLLMCKSCQQIEQQFSLLTKPSHKIKHKKQCLSDDARQRIIDKLKEKH' A
#
# COMPACT_ATOMS: atom_id res chain seq x y z
N MET A 1 -17.63 -17.51 0.68
CA MET A 1 -16.56 -18.40 0.14
C MET A 1 -15.48 -18.53 1.21
N LYS A 2 -15.14 -19.75 1.66
CA LYS A 2 -14.14 -19.98 2.73
C LYS A 2 -12.75 -19.63 2.18
N LEU A 3 -12.23 -18.46 2.54
CA LEU A 3 -10.80 -18.16 2.37
C LEU A 3 -10.01 -19.11 3.27
N SER A 4 -9.18 -19.97 2.68
CA SER A 4 -8.23 -20.79 3.43
C SER A 4 -6.97 -19.97 3.74
N CYS A 5 -6.26 -20.31 4.82
CA CYS A 5 -5.02 -19.62 5.20
C CYS A 5 -4.02 -19.55 4.04
N LYS A 6 -3.96 -20.59 3.18
CA LYS A 6 -3.12 -20.63 1.97
C LYS A 6 -3.50 -19.55 0.97
N GLN A 7 -4.80 -19.37 0.70
CA GLN A 7 -5.27 -18.34 -0.23
C GLN A 7 -5.02 -16.94 0.32
N VAL A 8 -5.16 -16.75 1.63
CA VAL A 8 -4.85 -15.48 2.28
C VAL A 8 -3.38 -15.13 2.13
N SER A 9 -2.46 -16.07 2.35
CA SER A 9 -1.02 -15.80 2.16
C SER A 9 -0.67 -15.44 0.71
N ILE A 10 -1.28 -16.09 -0.27
CA ILE A 10 -1.06 -15.77 -1.70
C ILE A 10 -1.59 -14.37 -2.02
N LYS A 11 -2.83 -14.08 -1.63
CA LYS A 11 -3.47 -12.77 -1.84
C LYS A 11 -2.74 -11.64 -1.12
N LEU A 12 -2.15 -11.91 0.03
CA LEU A 12 -1.36 -10.95 0.80
C LEU A 12 -0.03 -10.60 0.10
N SER A 13 0.58 -11.56 -0.60
CA SER A 13 1.73 -11.31 -1.47
C SER A 13 1.32 -10.48 -2.69
N GLU A 14 0.23 -10.86 -3.36
CA GLU A 14 -0.30 -10.10 -4.51
C GLU A 14 -0.65 -8.64 -4.15
N LEU A 15 -1.09 -8.41 -2.91
CA LEU A 15 -1.36 -7.07 -2.37
C LEU A 15 -0.13 -6.18 -2.23
N GLN A 16 1.08 -6.75 -2.13
CA GLN A 16 2.31 -5.97 -2.13
C GLN A 16 2.66 -5.46 -3.52
N ASP A 17 2.38 -6.25 -4.56
CA ASP A 17 2.72 -5.94 -5.94
C ASP A 17 1.59 -5.18 -6.67
N THR A 18 0.33 -5.39 -6.28
CA THR A 18 -0.85 -4.88 -6.99
C THR A 18 -1.96 -4.37 -6.05
N LYS A 19 -2.75 -3.40 -6.51
CA LYS A 19 -3.93 -2.92 -5.76
C LYS A 19 -5.10 -3.88 -5.98
N LEU A 20 -5.36 -4.75 -5.01
CA LEU A 20 -6.53 -5.64 -5.03
C LEU A 20 -7.85 -4.85 -4.90
N GLY A 21 -8.92 -5.38 -5.50
CA GLY A 21 -10.28 -4.82 -5.40
C GLY A 21 -10.82 -4.78 -3.96
N PHE A 22 -11.66 -3.78 -3.67
CA PHE A 22 -12.16 -3.48 -2.32
C PHE A 22 -12.86 -4.64 -1.62
N THR A 23 -13.57 -5.50 -2.36
CA THR A 23 -14.33 -6.63 -1.82
C THR A 23 -13.41 -7.74 -1.27
N ASP A 24 -12.35 -8.09 -2.00
CA ASP A 24 -11.38 -9.09 -1.56
C ASP A 24 -10.66 -8.65 -0.28
N ARG A 25 -10.40 -7.34 -0.16
CA ARG A 25 -9.77 -6.73 1.01
C ARG A 25 -10.65 -6.86 2.27
N PHE A 26 -11.97 -6.79 2.12
CA PHE A 26 -12.92 -6.94 3.23
C PHE A 26 -12.94 -8.36 3.78
N PHE A 27 -13.12 -9.36 2.89
CA PHE A 27 -13.12 -10.77 3.31
C PHE A 27 -11.79 -11.21 3.92
N MET A 28 -10.66 -10.72 3.38
CA MET A 28 -9.34 -10.99 3.94
C MET A 28 -9.18 -10.39 5.34
N ARG A 29 -9.64 -9.15 5.57
CA ARG A 29 -9.63 -8.53 6.91
C ARG A 29 -10.43 -9.33 7.93
N ILE A 30 -11.60 -9.83 7.55
CA ILE A 30 -12.41 -10.70 8.43
C ILE A 30 -11.62 -11.98 8.77
N HIS A 31 -10.98 -12.62 7.78
CA HIS A 31 -10.17 -13.81 8.02
C HIS A 31 -8.98 -13.52 8.95
N LEU A 32 -8.30 -12.39 8.76
CA LEU A 32 -7.17 -11.96 9.60
C LEU A 32 -7.59 -11.72 11.05
N LEU A 33 -8.80 -11.22 11.28
CA LEU A 33 -9.35 -11.04 12.64
C LEU A 33 -9.66 -12.37 13.34
N MET A 34 -10.02 -13.41 12.57
CA MET A 34 -10.35 -14.74 13.12
C MET A 34 -9.15 -15.70 13.18
N CYS A 35 -8.07 -15.43 12.43
CA CYS A 35 -6.92 -16.31 12.31
C CYS A 35 -5.62 -15.60 12.71
N LYS A 36 -5.12 -15.95 13.91
CA LYS A 36 -3.88 -15.39 14.47
C LYS A 36 -2.65 -15.65 13.60
N SER A 37 -2.57 -16.81 12.96
CA SER A 37 -1.45 -17.14 12.07
C SER A 37 -1.40 -16.22 10.86
N CYS A 38 -2.55 -15.95 10.23
CA CYS A 38 -2.62 -15.02 9.12
C CYS A 38 -2.36 -13.57 9.57
N GLN A 39 -2.78 -13.20 10.77
CA GLN A 39 -2.46 -11.89 11.36
C GLN A 39 -0.95 -11.68 11.52
N GLN A 40 -0.21 -12.70 11.97
CA GLN A 40 1.25 -12.62 12.10
C GLN A 40 1.94 -12.42 10.75
N ILE A 41 1.46 -13.11 9.71
CA ILE A 41 1.99 -12.97 8.35
C ILE A 41 1.69 -11.56 7.81
N GLU A 42 0.48 -11.03 8.01
CA GLU A 42 0.15 -9.65 7.61
C GLU A 42 1.05 -8.61 8.27
N GLN A 43 1.37 -8.79 9.55
CA GLN A 43 2.32 -7.94 10.24
C GLN A 43 3.72 -8.03 9.60
N GLN A 44 4.22 -9.23 9.30
CA GLN A 44 5.52 -9.41 8.62
C GLN A 44 5.55 -8.73 7.25
N PHE A 45 4.51 -8.92 6.44
CA PHE A 45 4.36 -8.27 5.14
C PHE A 45 4.28 -6.73 5.29
N SER A 46 3.56 -6.23 6.29
CA SER A 46 3.50 -4.78 6.57
C SER A 46 4.86 -4.20 6.95
N LEU A 47 5.75 -4.97 7.60
CA LEU A 47 7.11 -4.54 7.91
C LEU A 47 7.97 -4.42 6.65
N LEU A 48 7.75 -5.30 5.67
CA LEU A 48 8.43 -5.26 4.36
C LEU A 48 7.90 -4.14 3.47
N THR A 49 6.58 -3.89 3.50
CA THR A 49 5.93 -2.83 2.70
C THR A 49 5.87 -1.50 3.42
N LYS A 50 6.42 -1.38 4.64
CA LYS A 50 6.55 -0.09 5.31
C LYS A 50 7.26 0.81 4.30
N PRO A 51 6.59 1.86 3.79
CA PRO A 51 7.29 2.82 2.96
C PRO A 51 8.47 3.26 3.81
N SER A 52 9.65 3.28 3.22
CA SER A 52 10.89 3.62 3.91
C SER A 52 10.89 5.11 4.25
N HIS A 53 9.89 5.56 5.01
CA HIS A 53 9.70 6.91 5.53
C HIS A 53 10.75 7.25 6.59
N LYS A 54 11.56 6.26 7.00
CA LYS A 54 12.74 6.43 7.86
C LYS A 54 14.07 6.39 7.11
N ILE A 55 14.08 6.26 5.78
CA ILE A 55 15.20 6.82 5.03
C ILE A 55 14.85 8.29 4.88
N LYS A 56 15.62 9.17 5.53
CA LYS A 56 15.65 10.59 5.19
C LYS A 56 16.16 10.68 3.74
N HIS A 57 15.33 10.36 2.76
CA HIS A 57 15.55 10.81 1.40
C HIS A 57 15.55 12.33 1.52
N LYS A 58 16.76 12.90 1.42
CA LYS A 58 17.00 14.33 1.26
C LYS A 58 15.86 14.85 0.40
N LYS A 59 15.00 15.71 0.97
CA LYS A 59 13.83 16.31 0.33
C LYS A 59 14.17 16.44 -1.15
N GLN A 60 13.53 15.66 -2.01
CA GLN A 60 13.70 15.83 -3.45
C GLN A 60 13.03 17.16 -3.74
N CYS A 61 13.82 18.22 -3.54
CA CYS A 61 13.43 19.57 -3.85
C CYS A 61 13.26 19.53 -5.35
N LEU A 62 12.01 19.61 -5.81
CA LEU A 62 11.74 19.99 -7.18
C LEU A 62 12.64 21.20 -7.46
N SER A 63 13.43 21.15 -8.53
CA SER A 63 14.12 22.35 -9.00
C SER A 63 13.08 23.45 -9.16
N ASP A 64 13.44 24.69 -8.82
CA ASP A 64 12.50 25.82 -8.78
C ASP A 64 11.71 25.96 -10.10
N ASP A 65 12.36 25.63 -11.21
CA ASP A 65 11.80 25.54 -12.56
C ASP A 65 10.67 24.48 -12.70
N ALA A 66 10.83 23.30 -12.11
CA ALA A 66 9.78 22.26 -12.12
C ALA A 66 8.58 22.65 -11.25
N ARG A 67 8.80 23.39 -10.17
CA ARG A 67 7.74 23.91 -9.31
C ARG A 67 6.94 25.01 -10.03
N GLN A 68 7.62 25.88 -10.77
CA GLN A 68 6.99 26.98 -11.48
C GLN A 68 6.02 26.49 -12.57
N ARG A 69 6.44 25.49 -13.36
CA ARG A 69 5.56 24.87 -14.38
C ARG A 69 4.26 24.29 -13.82
N ILE A 70 4.30 23.71 -12.61
CA ILE A 70 3.11 23.16 -11.96
C ILE A 70 2.16 24.28 -11.54
N ILE A 71 2.69 25.39 -11.01
CA ILE A 71 1.89 26.55 -10.61
C ILE A 71 1.22 27.19 -11.83
N ASP A 72 1.94 27.32 -12.94
CA ASP A 72 1.39 27.94 -14.15
C ASP A 72 0.25 27.08 -14.72
N LYS A 73 0.43 25.75 -14.79
CA LYS A 73 -0.61 24.78 -15.18
C LYS A 73 -1.86 24.83 -14.29
N LEU A 74 -1.69 25.11 -12.99
CA LEU A 74 -2.81 25.22 -12.05
C LEU A 74 -3.57 26.55 -12.21
N LYS A 75 -2.88 27.62 -12.60
CA LYS A 75 -3.49 28.93 -12.89
C LYS A 75 -4.25 28.93 -14.21
N GLU A 76 -3.79 28.19 -15.22
CA GLU A 76 -4.49 28.06 -16.51
C GLU A 76 -5.81 27.29 -16.41
N LYS A 77 -6.06 26.58 -15.30
CA LYS A 77 -7.27 25.78 -15.08
C LYS A 77 -8.36 26.52 -14.30
N HIS A 78 -8.24 27.84 -14.13
CA HIS A 78 -9.18 28.66 -13.38
C HIS A 78 -9.66 29.87 -14.18
#